data_AF-A0A7S1ECP1-F1
#
_entry.id   AF-A0A7S1ECP1-F1
#
_cell.length_a   1.000
_cell.length_b   1.000
_cell.length_c   1.000
_cell.angle_alpha   90.00
_cell.angle_beta   90.00
_cell.angle_gamma   90.00
#
_symmetry.space_group_name_H-M   'P 1'
#
loop_
_entity.id
_entity.type
_entity.pdbx_description
1 polymer ?
#
loop_
_entity_poly.entity_id
_entity_poly.type
_entity_poly.pdbx_seq_one_letter_code
_entity_poly.pdbx_strand_id
1 'polypeptide(L)'
;MVKITLENREAFQDVEERLNNAVQDFVEKPASWLHGSQRKTLRGKLSQITTCFLQKVKRNTRLNDDDWSDDDEPEAKRVKQERIEPEDMQLKSRVEDLKRKVHAASRRVKEHRQTLPSKVVDATRESLAATNNSFQASLAAPAAPAPA
;
A
#
# COMPACT_ATOMS: atom_id res chain seq x y z
N MET A 1 -35.61 11.48 26.81
CA MET A 1 -35.06 11.09 25.49
C MET A 1 -36.14 11.39 24.46
N VAL A 2 -35.96 12.41 23.62
CA VAL A 2 -36.98 12.85 22.64
C VAL A 2 -36.94 11.88 21.46
N LYS A 3 -38.02 11.13 21.24
CA LYS A 3 -38.17 10.27 20.05
C LYS A 3 -38.80 11.12 18.96
N ILE A 4 -38.07 11.32 17.86
CA ILE A 4 -38.58 12.03 16.69
C ILE A 4 -39.25 10.98 15.80
N THR A 5 -40.51 11.23 15.43
CA THR A 5 -41.24 10.43 14.46
C THR A 5 -41.19 11.16 13.12
N LEU A 6 -40.74 10.48 12.06
CA LEU A 6 -40.80 11.02 10.71
C LEU A 6 -42.03 10.48 9.99
N GLU A 7 -42.72 11.36 9.27
CA GLU A 7 -43.94 11.03 8.54
C GLU A 7 -43.63 10.25 7.24
N ASN A 8 -42.48 10.48 6.59
CA ASN A 8 -42.08 9.83 5.34
C ASN A 8 -40.56 9.55 5.28
N ARG A 9 -40.17 8.43 4.66
CA ARG A 9 -38.76 8.06 4.40
C ARG A 9 -38.04 9.08 3.49
N GLU A 10 -38.78 9.71 2.58
CA GLU A 10 -38.30 10.75 1.66
C GLU A 10 -37.73 11.96 2.42
N ALA A 11 -38.40 12.39 3.50
CA ALA A 11 -37.91 13.51 4.31
C ALA A 11 -36.54 13.22 4.97
N PHE A 12 -36.24 11.96 5.28
CA PHE A 12 -34.93 11.57 5.77
C PHE A 12 -33.89 11.58 4.63
N GLN A 13 -34.25 11.08 3.44
CA GLN A 13 -33.37 11.06 2.27
C GLN A 13 -32.97 12.47 1.85
N ASP A 14 -33.90 13.43 1.88
CA ASP A 14 -33.63 14.84 1.59
C ASP A 14 -32.59 15.44 2.56
N VAL A 15 -32.68 15.09 3.85
CA VAL A 15 -31.71 15.54 4.86
C VAL A 15 -30.33 14.90 4.62
N GLU A 16 -30.31 13.62 4.26
CA GLU A 16 -29.09 12.90 3.90
C GLU A 16 -28.41 13.52 2.66
N GLU A 17 -29.18 13.83 1.62
CA GLU A 17 -28.68 14.47 0.40
C GLU A 17 -28.17 15.89 0.67
N ARG A 18 -28.93 16.72 1.39
CA ARG A 18 -28.51 18.08 1.75
C ARG A 18 -27.23 18.09 2.59
N LEU A 19 -27.08 17.14 3.51
CA LEU A 19 -25.89 17.01 4.33
C LEU A 19 -24.67 16.59 3.48
N ASN A 20 -24.85 15.64 2.57
CA ASN A 20 -23.79 15.21 1.66
C ASN A 20 -23.36 16.35 0.72
N ASN A 21 -24.31 17.09 0.16
CA ASN A 21 -24.05 18.26 -0.68
C ASN A 21 -23.31 19.35 0.09
N ALA A 22 -23.71 19.64 1.34
CA ALA A 22 -23.02 20.63 2.18
C ALA A 22 -21.57 20.23 2.50
N VAL A 23 -21.32 18.92 2.73
CA VAL A 23 -19.97 18.38 2.95
C VAL A 23 -19.14 18.48 1.67
N GLN A 24 -19.74 18.16 0.52
CA GLN A 24 -19.09 18.27 -0.77
C GLN A 24 -18.72 19.73 -1.09
N ASP A 25 -19.65 20.66 -0.88
CA ASP A 25 -19.41 22.10 -1.01
C ASP A 25 -18.30 22.58 -0.09
N PHE A 26 -18.20 22.06 1.14
CA PHE A 26 -17.11 22.41 2.06
C PHE A 26 -15.75 21.91 1.58
N VAL A 27 -15.69 20.71 1.01
CA VAL A 27 -14.46 20.10 0.47
C VAL A 27 -14.05 20.73 -0.86
N GLU A 28 -15.02 21.16 -1.68
CA GLU A 28 -14.82 21.70 -3.04
C GLU A 28 -14.69 23.21 -3.08
N LYS A 29 -15.24 23.95 -2.09
CA LYS A 29 -14.92 25.38 -1.91
C LYS A 29 -13.40 25.57 -1.91
N PRO A 30 -12.89 26.69 -2.44
CA PRO A 30 -11.49 26.87 -2.78
C PRO A 30 -10.67 27.03 -1.50
N ALA A 31 -10.47 25.90 -0.84
CA ALA A 31 -9.50 25.71 0.18
C ALA A 31 -8.14 25.64 -0.53
N SER A 32 -7.64 26.80 -0.96
CA SER A 32 -6.29 27.01 -1.48
C SER A 32 -5.20 26.54 -0.49
N TRP A 33 -5.55 26.45 0.79
CA TRP A 33 -4.76 25.90 1.90
C TRP A 33 -4.70 24.37 2.01
N LEU A 34 -5.53 23.59 1.29
CA LEU A 34 -5.51 22.12 1.36
C LEU A 34 -4.84 21.50 0.14
N HIS A 35 -3.64 20.93 0.34
CA HIS A 35 -2.97 20.10 -0.66
C HIS A 35 -3.80 18.85 -0.99
N GLY A 36 -3.66 18.29 -2.21
CA GLY A 36 -4.48 17.17 -2.70
C GLY A 36 -4.58 15.97 -1.74
N SER A 37 -3.48 15.61 -1.07
CA SER A 37 -3.45 14.53 -0.07
C SER A 37 -4.25 14.84 1.21
N GLN A 38 -4.21 16.09 1.66
CA GLN A 38 -4.97 16.57 2.83
C GLN A 38 -6.46 16.66 2.49
N ARG A 39 -6.81 17.10 1.27
CA ARG A 39 -8.19 17.14 0.79
C ARG A 39 -8.81 15.74 0.72
N LYS A 40 -8.07 14.73 0.21
CA LYS A 40 -8.50 13.33 0.19
C LYS A 40 -8.73 12.79 1.61
N THR A 41 -7.81 13.07 2.52
CA THR A 41 -7.91 12.67 3.93
C THR A 41 -9.11 13.32 4.62
N LEU A 42 -9.32 14.62 4.40
CA LEU A 42 -10.44 15.38 4.96
C LEU A 42 -11.78 14.86 4.42
N ARG A 43 -11.89 14.61 3.11
CA ARG A 43 -13.06 14.01 2.48
C ARG A 43 -13.40 12.65 3.11
N GLY A 44 -12.40 11.79 3.31
CA GLY A 44 -12.59 10.50 3.97
C GLY A 44 -13.11 10.63 5.40
N LYS A 45 -12.50 11.52 6.20
CA LYS A 45 -12.93 11.77 7.59
C LYS A 45 -14.34 12.36 7.67
N LEU A 46 -14.67 13.33 6.81
CA LEU A 46 -16.00 13.93 6.76
C LEU A 46 -17.06 12.89 6.35
N SER A 47 -16.77 12.06 5.34
CA SER A 47 -17.64 10.94 4.94
C SER A 47 -17.92 9.98 6.10
N GLN A 48 -16.89 9.64 6.89
CA GLN A 48 -17.04 8.79 8.08
C GLN A 48 -17.91 9.46 9.16
N ILE A 49 -17.67 10.74 9.45
CA ILE A 49 -18.46 11.50 10.44
C ILE A 49 -19.93 11.59 10.01
N THR A 50 -20.19 11.94 8.74
CA THR A 50 -21.54 12.02 8.19
C THR A 50 -22.25 10.67 8.27
N THR A 51 -21.56 9.58 7.92
CA THR A 51 -22.12 8.22 8.03
C THR A 51 -22.49 7.88 9.48
N CYS A 52 -21.58 8.12 10.43
CA CYS A 52 -21.85 7.87 11.86
C CYS A 52 -22.99 8.74 12.40
N PHE A 53 -23.03 10.02 12.00
CA PHE A 53 -24.09 10.95 12.40
C PHE A 53 -25.44 10.47 11.89
N LEU A 54 -25.54 10.18 10.58
CA LEU A 54 -26.75 9.66 9.97
C LEU A 54 -27.16 8.38 10.69
N GLN A 55 -26.30 7.37 10.81
CA GLN A 55 -26.58 6.12 11.54
C GLN A 55 -27.11 6.35 12.96
N LYS A 56 -26.63 7.38 13.66
CA LYS A 56 -27.13 7.72 15.00
C LYS A 56 -28.52 8.37 14.94
N VAL A 57 -28.78 9.28 14.00
CA VAL A 57 -30.12 9.86 13.79
C VAL A 57 -31.10 8.76 13.40
N LYS A 58 -30.70 7.95 12.41
CA LYS A 58 -31.31 6.71 11.92
C LYS A 58 -31.81 5.83 13.09
N ARG A 59 -30.92 5.42 14.01
CA ARG A 59 -31.26 4.61 15.21
C ARG A 59 -32.19 5.28 16.22
N ASN A 60 -32.25 6.61 16.26
CA ASN A 60 -33.05 7.36 17.23
C ASN A 60 -34.36 7.90 16.65
N THR A 61 -34.60 7.68 15.35
CA THR A 61 -35.78 8.15 14.64
C THR A 61 -36.64 6.94 14.31
N ARG A 62 -37.93 6.99 14.68
CA ARG A 62 -38.88 5.92 14.34
C ARG A 62 -39.70 6.41 13.15
N LEU A 63 -39.65 5.69 12.03
CA LEU A 63 -40.59 5.92 10.93
C LEU A 63 -41.90 5.20 11.28
N ASN A 64 -43.04 5.80 10.93
CA ASN A 64 -44.35 5.15 11.11
C ASN A 64 -44.55 3.96 10.15
N ASP A 65 -43.73 3.87 9.10
CA ASP A 65 -43.63 2.71 8.21
C ASP A 65 -42.52 1.77 8.71
N ASP A 66 -42.92 0.54 9.02
CA ASP A 66 -42.30 -0.40 9.96
C ASP A 66 -41.01 -1.11 9.48
N ASP A 67 -40.24 -0.57 8.54
CA ASP A 67 -39.04 -1.27 8.03
C ASP A 67 -37.82 -0.35 7.91
N TRP A 68 -37.13 -0.20 9.03
CA TRP A 68 -35.69 0.02 9.03
C TRP A 68 -35.02 -1.36 8.98
N SER A 69 -34.98 -1.99 7.81
CA SER A 69 -34.22 -3.23 7.70
C SER A 69 -32.73 -2.91 7.85
N ASP A 70 -32.08 -3.57 8.80
CA ASP A 70 -30.61 -3.61 8.89
C ASP A 70 -29.98 -4.26 7.62
N ASP A 71 -30.82 -4.72 6.68
CA ASP A 71 -30.45 -5.36 5.41
C ASP A 71 -30.00 -4.38 4.30
N ASP A 72 -30.14 -3.06 4.47
CA ASP A 72 -29.60 -2.08 3.50
C ASP A 72 -28.06 -1.89 3.64
N GLU A 73 -27.42 -2.50 4.66
CA GLU A 73 -25.98 -2.33 4.94
C GLU A 73 -24.98 -2.92 3.92
N PRO A 74 -25.25 -4.04 3.20
CA PRO A 74 -24.32 -4.57 2.20
C PRO A 74 -24.46 -3.89 0.83
N GLU A 75 -25.65 -3.39 0.46
CA GLU A 75 -25.91 -2.77 -0.85
C GLU A 75 -25.28 -1.37 -0.94
N ALA A 76 -25.42 -0.54 0.11
CA ALA A 76 -24.82 0.80 0.16
C ALA A 76 -23.27 0.77 0.19
N LYS A 77 -22.68 -0.32 0.71
CA LYS A 77 -21.22 -0.56 0.67
C LYS A 77 -20.74 -0.93 -0.74
N ARG A 78 -21.61 -1.42 -1.64
CA ARG A 78 -21.27 -1.70 -3.04
C ARG A 78 -21.40 -0.49 -3.96
N VAL A 79 -22.31 0.45 -3.66
CA VAL A 79 -22.56 1.64 -4.50
C VAL A 79 -21.59 2.79 -4.20
N LYS A 80 -20.98 2.84 -3.00
CA LYS A 80 -19.80 3.68 -2.74
C LYS A 80 -18.54 3.04 -3.34
N GLN A 81 -18.59 2.70 -4.62
CA GLN A 81 -17.38 2.61 -5.43
C GLN A 81 -16.74 3.99 -5.36
N GLU A 82 -15.74 4.15 -4.48
CA GLU A 82 -14.82 5.29 -4.56
C GLU A 82 -14.44 5.40 -6.03
N ARG A 83 -14.85 6.49 -6.68
CA ARG A 83 -14.49 6.78 -8.06
C ARG A 83 -12.98 6.85 -8.08
N ILE A 84 -12.32 5.73 -8.37
CA ILE A 84 -10.88 5.61 -8.38
C ILE A 84 -10.42 6.58 -9.46
N GLU A 85 -9.76 7.66 -9.06
CA GLU A 85 -9.22 8.62 -10.00
C GLU A 85 -8.23 7.87 -10.92
N PRO A 86 -8.20 8.13 -12.22
CA PRO A 86 -7.34 7.41 -13.16
C PRO A 86 -5.86 7.46 -12.76
N GLU A 87 -5.44 8.51 -12.03
CA GLU A 87 -4.11 8.62 -11.42
C GLU A 87 -3.84 7.53 -10.37
N ASP A 88 -4.83 7.19 -9.54
CA ASP A 88 -4.72 6.14 -8.51
C ASP A 88 -4.52 4.75 -9.14
N MET A 89 -5.07 4.49 -10.33
CA MET A 89 -4.85 3.23 -11.06
C MET A 89 -3.41 3.12 -11.57
N GLN A 90 -2.85 4.21 -12.11
CA GLN A 90 -1.45 4.25 -12.57
C GLN A 90 -0.48 4.11 -11.38
N LEU A 91 -0.80 4.76 -10.26
CA LEU A 91 -0.04 4.63 -9.02
C LEU A 91 -0.07 3.19 -8.48
N LYS A 92 -1.24 2.54 -8.47
CA LYS A 92 -1.34 1.11 -8.08
C LYS A 92 -0.47 0.21 -8.96
N SER A 93 -0.51 0.40 -10.28
CA SER A 93 0.35 -0.37 -11.21
C SER A 93 1.84 -0.15 -10.91
N ARG A 94 2.26 1.11 -10.71
CA ARG A 94 3.64 1.44 -10.37
C ARG A 94 4.08 0.83 -9.05
N VAL A 95 3.21 0.84 -8.03
CA VAL A 95 3.50 0.23 -6.73
C VAL A 95 3.70 -1.28 -6.87
N GLU A 96 2.85 -1.97 -7.64
CA GLU A 96 3.01 -3.40 -7.88
C GLU A 96 4.29 -3.72 -8.66
N ASP A 97 4.65 -2.92 -9.66
CA ASP A 97 5.92 -3.06 -10.37
C ASP A 97 7.13 -2.85 -9.45
N LEU A 98 7.07 -1.85 -8.56
CA LEU A 98 8.10 -1.62 -7.54
C LEU A 98 8.21 -2.81 -6.59
N LYS A 99 7.09 -3.36 -6.10
CA LYS A 99 7.10 -4.57 -5.25
C LYS A 99 7.77 -5.74 -5.96
N ARG A 100 7.43 -5.98 -7.23
CA ARG A 100 8.05 -7.05 -8.03
C ARG A 100 9.56 -6.84 -8.17
N LYS A 101 10.01 -5.62 -8.46
CA LYS A 101 11.44 -5.27 -8.56
C LYS A 101 12.18 -5.48 -7.24
N VAL A 102 11.59 -5.07 -6.11
CA VAL A 102 12.14 -5.27 -4.78
C VAL A 102 12.26 -6.76 -4.45
N HIS A 103 11.24 -7.57 -4.72
CA HIS A 103 11.30 -9.01 -4.52
C HIS A 103 12.34 -9.70 -5.41
N ALA A 104 12.48 -9.28 -6.67
CA ALA A 104 13.51 -9.80 -7.57
C ALA A 104 14.92 -9.43 -7.09
N ALA A 105 15.14 -8.19 -6.64
CA ALA A 105 16.41 -7.77 -6.06
C ALA A 105 16.73 -8.54 -4.78
N SER A 106 15.76 -8.71 -3.88
CA SER A 106 15.92 -9.47 -2.65
C SER A 106 16.32 -10.93 -2.91
N ARG A 107 15.69 -11.59 -3.89
CA ARG A 107 16.08 -12.95 -4.31
C ARG A 107 17.52 -13.02 -4.80
N ARG A 108 17.93 -12.10 -5.67
CA ARG A 108 19.32 -12.02 -6.16
C ARG A 108 20.32 -11.83 -5.03
N VAL A 109 20.04 -10.93 -4.09
CA VAL A 109 20.91 -10.71 -2.93
C VAL A 109 21.02 -11.97 -2.06
N LYS A 110 19.91 -12.67 -1.84
CA LYS A 110 19.91 -13.93 -1.08
C LYS A 110 20.77 -15.00 -1.75
N GLU A 111 20.62 -15.17 -3.06
CA GLU A 111 21.42 -16.12 -3.84
C GLU A 111 22.92 -15.77 -3.82
N HIS A 112 23.25 -14.50 -3.99
CA HIS A 112 24.64 -14.03 -3.95
C HIS A 112 25.25 -14.20 -2.56
N ARG A 113 24.50 -13.92 -1.47
CA ARG A 113 24.98 -14.16 -0.10
C ARG A 113 25.28 -15.63 0.19
N GLN A 114 24.55 -16.55 -0.43
CA GLN A 114 24.77 -17.99 -0.24
C GLN A 114 25.92 -18.51 -1.10
N THR A 115 26.08 -18.00 -2.32
CA THR A 115 27.00 -18.58 -3.32
C THR A 115 28.35 -17.88 -3.40
N LEU A 116 28.43 -16.55 -3.20
CA LEU A 116 29.68 -15.81 -3.33
C LEU A 116 30.76 -16.23 -2.33
N PRO A 117 30.47 -16.43 -1.02
CA PRO A 117 31.52 -16.81 -0.08
C PRO A 117 32.23 -18.10 -0.47
N SER A 118 31.47 -19.12 -0.89
CA SER A 118 32.05 -20.39 -1.37
C SER A 118 32.92 -20.17 -2.60
N LYS A 119 32.40 -19.46 -3.62
CA LYS A 119 33.15 -19.18 -4.85
C LYS A 119 34.45 -18.44 -4.60
N VAL A 120 34.45 -17.48 -3.67
CA VAL A 120 35.66 -16.74 -3.27
C VAL A 120 36.65 -17.65 -2.56
N VAL A 121 36.19 -18.50 -1.64
CA VAL A 121 37.06 -19.47 -0.94
C VAL A 121 37.67 -20.47 -1.92
N ASP A 122 36.88 -21.02 -2.83
CA ASP A 122 37.34 -21.98 -3.84
C ASP A 122 38.39 -21.34 -4.76
N ALA A 123 38.12 -20.15 -5.30
CA ALA A 123 39.08 -19.42 -6.13
C ALA A 123 40.37 -19.05 -5.39
N THR A 124 40.27 -18.70 -4.10
CA THR A 124 41.45 -18.39 -3.26
C THR A 124 42.28 -19.65 -3.01
N ARG A 125 41.62 -20.78 -2.74
CA ARG A 125 42.28 -22.07 -2.54
C ARG A 125 43.02 -22.53 -3.79
N GLU A 126 42.41 -22.41 -4.96
CA GLU A 126 43.05 -22.72 -6.25
C GLU A 126 44.28 -21.83 -6.49
N SER A 127 44.15 -20.53 -6.23
CA SER A 127 45.26 -19.57 -6.37
C SER A 127 46.43 -19.89 -5.44
N LEU A 128 46.15 -20.26 -4.18
CA LEU A 128 47.17 -20.68 -3.21
C LEU A 128 47.85 -21.99 -3.64
N ALA A 129 47.09 -22.96 -4.13
CA ALA A 129 47.63 -24.23 -4.63
C ALA A 129 48.56 -24.01 -5.82
N ALA A 130 48.15 -23.17 -6.79
CA ALA A 130 48.98 -22.80 -7.94
C ALA A 130 50.29 -22.11 -7.51
N THR A 131 50.21 -21.20 -6.54
CA THR A 131 51.37 -20.50 -5.99
C THR A 131 52.33 -21.45 -5.27
N ASN A 132 51.80 -22.33 -4.43
CA ASN A 132 52.60 -23.32 -3.71
C ASN A 132 53.31 -24.29 -4.67
N ASN A 133 52.61 -24.76 -5.72
CA ASN A 133 53.21 -25.63 -6.73
C ASN A 133 54.34 -24.93 -7.50
N SER A 134 54.16 -23.64 -7.82
CA SER A 134 55.18 -22.81 -8.47
C SER A 134 56.41 -22.62 -7.57
N PHE A 135 56.18 -22.39 -6.28
CA PHE A 135 57.25 -22.27 -5.28
C PHE A 135 58.01 -23.58 -5.09
N GLN A 136 57.34 -24.73 -4.98
CA GLN A 136 58.01 -26.02 -4.90
C GLN A 136 58.78 -26.37 -6.17
N ALA A 137 58.24 -26.04 -7.35
CA ALA A 137 58.96 -26.22 -8.61
C ALA A 137 60.25 -25.39 -8.65
N SER A 138 60.25 -24.18 -8.09
CA SER A 138 61.45 -23.34 -7.99
C SER A 138 62.50 -23.88 -7.00
N LEU A 139 62.07 -24.51 -5.91
CA LEU A 139 62.96 -25.14 -4.93
C LEU A 139 63.56 -26.46 -5.42
N ALA A 140 62.81 -27.21 -6.24
CA ALA A 140 63.27 -28.45 -6.83
C ALA A 140 64.14 -28.26 -8.09
N ALA A 141 64.29 -27.01 -8.56
CA ALA A 141 65.13 -26.71 -9.71
C ALA A 141 66.62 -26.96 -9.35
N PRO A 142 67.33 -27.84 -10.08
CA PRO A 142 68.73 -28.12 -9.79
C PRO A 142 69.57 -26.86 -10.00
N ALA A 143 70.49 -26.59 -9.08
CA ALA A 143 71.45 -25.49 -9.20
C ALA A 143 72.16 -25.60 -10.55
N ALA A 144 72.00 -24.57 -11.40
CA ALA A 144 72.69 -24.52 -12.68
C ALA A 144 74.21 -24.65 -12.43
N PRO A 145 74.93 -25.48 -13.22
CA PRO A 145 76.36 -25.65 -13.04
C PRO A 145 77.06 -24.29 -13.21
N ALA A 146 77.96 -23.97 -12.28
CA ALA A 146 78.70 -22.73 -12.28
C ALA A 146 79.45 -22.55 -13.61
N PRO A 147 79.45 -21.34 -14.20
CA PRO A 147 80.16 -21.09 -15.45
C PRO A 147 81.67 -21.32 -15.24
N ALA A 148 82.25 -22.08 -16.17
CA ALA A 148 83.67 -22.45 -16.21
C ALA A 148 84.59 -21.28 -16.60
#